data_AF-A0A2B4SAZ7-F1
#
_entry.id   AF-A0A2B4SAZ7-F1
#
_cell.length_a   1.000
_cell.length_b   1.000
_cell.length_c   1.000
_cell.angle_alpha   90.00
_cell.angle_beta   90.00
_cell.angle_gamma   90.00
#
_symmetry.space_group_name_H-M   'P 1'
#
loop_
_entity.id
_entity.type
_entity.pdbx_description
1 polymer ?
#
loop_
_entity_poly.entity_id
_entity_poly.type
_entity_poly.pdbx_seq_one_letter_code
_entity_poly.pdbx_strand_id
1 'polypeptide(L)'
;MQESLQTQVKLTYVLMNLSFKGKMIFMSSNLNEEDLRQLRYYLEGFIPVNSCSDAMDIVRLLENDGRISWENVKFIKKAMESIRRQDIVKELTKFEIKRNLTLLLDFYTKNVNGLDSNFCENKLGMKMIASRLQKIMDTARESVNVRNISSTVESSRDLKKVLMTIEEKLDEEPSLSWNDFTMLVILAGEIIAIASADEEQQESLLELCTTAADELCSRMNDLGTWVRL
;
A
#
# COMPACT_ATOMS: atom_id res chain seq x y z
N MET A 1 17.31 -2.88 22.03
CA MET A 1 16.79 -3.63 20.86
C MET A 1 15.27 -3.71 20.82
N GLN A 2 14.58 -4.00 21.93
CA GLN A 2 13.11 -4.16 21.97
C GLN A 2 12.31 -2.83 21.85
N GLU A 3 12.83 -1.72 22.39
CA GLU A 3 12.19 -0.39 22.30
C GLU A 3 12.23 0.24 20.90
N SER A 4 13.29 0.01 20.13
CA SER A 4 13.42 0.48 18.74
C SER A 4 12.37 -0.16 17.83
N LEU A 5 12.20 -1.49 17.94
CA LEU A 5 11.20 -2.25 17.19
C LEU A 5 9.76 -1.80 17.51
N GLN A 6 9.47 -1.52 18.78
CA GLN A 6 8.15 -1.09 19.23
C GLN A 6 7.82 0.35 18.77
N THR A 7 8.84 1.19 18.64
CA THR A 7 8.73 2.57 18.15
C THR A 7 8.45 2.61 16.64
N GLN A 8 9.17 1.81 15.85
CA GLN A 8 8.88 1.62 14.42
C GLN A 8 7.49 1.04 14.19
N VAL A 9 7.07 0.13 15.07
CA VAL A 9 5.73 -0.46 14.99
C VAL A 9 4.65 0.62 15.11
N LYS A 10 4.83 1.52 16.07
CA LYS A 10 3.91 2.61 16.34
C LYS A 10 3.88 3.66 15.22
N LEU A 11 5.01 3.98 14.62
CA LEU A 11 5.12 4.97 13.54
C LEU A 11 4.39 4.53 12.25
N THR A 12 4.48 3.25 11.89
CA THR A 12 3.80 2.72 10.69
C THR A 12 2.29 2.77 10.80
N TYR A 13 1.76 2.38 11.95
CA TYR A 13 0.33 2.48 12.22
C TYR A 13 -0.16 3.93 12.18
N VAL A 14 0.59 4.86 12.77
CA VAL A 14 0.24 6.28 12.81
C VAL A 14 0.20 6.88 11.41
N LEU A 15 1.21 6.63 10.56
CA LEU A 15 1.28 7.21 9.22
C LEU A 15 0.21 6.64 8.26
N MET A 16 -0.07 5.34 8.34
CA MET A 16 -1.17 4.73 7.58
C MET A 16 -2.53 5.27 8.02
N ASN A 17 -2.73 5.45 9.33
CA ASN A 17 -3.94 6.05 9.85
C ASN A 17 -4.08 7.52 9.41
N LEU A 18 -3.01 8.32 9.45
CA LEU A 18 -3.03 9.70 8.96
C LEU A 18 -3.36 9.78 7.47
N SER A 19 -2.80 8.88 6.66
CA SER A 19 -3.10 8.78 5.22
C SER A 19 -4.58 8.44 4.98
N PHE A 20 -5.13 7.51 5.75
CA PHE A 20 -6.56 7.18 5.73
C PHE A 20 -7.42 8.39 6.11
N LYS A 21 -7.09 9.10 7.21
CA LYS A 21 -7.81 10.32 7.63
C LYS A 21 -7.79 11.38 6.53
N GLY A 22 -6.65 11.57 5.87
CA GLY A 22 -6.54 12.47 4.71
C GLY A 22 -7.48 12.08 3.58
N LYS A 23 -7.62 10.78 3.27
CA LYS A 23 -8.57 10.29 2.26
C LYS A 23 -10.03 10.44 2.68
N MET A 24 -10.35 10.28 3.96
CA MET A 24 -11.69 10.55 4.47
C MET A 24 -12.06 12.03 4.42
N ILE A 25 -11.12 12.92 4.70
CA ILE A 25 -11.30 14.38 4.53
C ILE A 25 -11.53 14.71 3.06
N PHE A 26 -10.66 14.20 2.17
CA PHE A 26 -10.83 14.37 0.73
C PHE A 26 -12.22 13.94 0.26
N MET A 27 -12.66 12.73 0.65
CA MET A 27 -14.00 12.26 0.33
C MET A 27 -15.07 13.24 0.81
N SER A 28 -15.03 13.59 2.10
CA SER A 28 -16.06 14.42 2.73
C SER A 28 -16.16 15.80 2.08
N SER A 29 -15.03 16.41 1.73
CA SER A 29 -15.00 17.70 1.04
C SER A 29 -15.49 17.66 -0.40
N ASN A 30 -15.54 16.47 -1.02
CA ASN A 30 -15.96 16.30 -2.41
C ASN A 30 -17.41 15.85 -2.55
N LEU A 31 -18.13 15.52 -1.47
CA LEU A 31 -19.56 15.18 -1.50
C LEU A 31 -20.41 16.46 -1.45
N ASN A 32 -21.30 16.63 -2.43
CA ASN A 32 -22.27 17.73 -2.40
C ASN A 32 -23.52 17.33 -1.56
N GLU A 33 -24.48 18.25 -1.43
CA GLU A 33 -25.70 18.02 -0.64
C GLU A 33 -26.55 16.84 -1.16
N GLU A 34 -26.61 16.66 -2.48
CA GLU A 34 -27.35 15.55 -3.09
C GLU A 34 -26.66 14.21 -2.84
N ASP A 35 -25.33 14.16 -2.99
CA ASP A 35 -24.53 12.98 -2.66
C ASP A 35 -24.69 12.62 -1.19
N LEU A 36 -24.67 13.62 -0.30
CA LEU A 36 -24.85 13.43 1.13
C LEU A 36 -26.25 12.91 1.44
N ARG A 37 -27.30 13.43 0.78
CA ARG A 37 -28.67 12.92 0.93
C ARG A 37 -28.78 11.46 0.53
N GLN A 38 -28.21 11.08 -0.61
CA GLN A 38 -28.21 9.69 -1.09
C GLN A 38 -27.40 8.78 -0.16
N LEU A 39 -26.25 9.25 0.31
CA LEU A 39 -25.40 8.51 1.25
C LEU A 39 -26.14 8.25 2.57
N ARG A 40 -26.85 9.25 3.08
CA ARG A 40 -27.65 9.12 4.30
C ARG A 40 -28.73 8.05 4.15
N TYR A 41 -29.43 8.04 3.02
CA TYR A 41 -30.42 7.02 2.71
C TYR A 41 -29.78 5.62 2.61
N TYR A 42 -28.64 5.49 1.93
CA TYR A 42 -27.92 4.22 1.83
C TYR A 42 -27.48 3.68 3.21
N LEU A 43 -27.10 4.57 4.13
CA LEU A 43 -26.61 4.22 5.46
C LEU A 43 -27.71 4.07 6.52
N GLU A 44 -28.97 4.26 6.15
CA GLU A 44 -30.11 4.06 7.03
C GLU A 44 -30.14 2.61 7.55
N GLY A 45 -30.29 2.45 8.87
CA GLY A 45 -30.25 1.13 9.52
C GLY A 45 -28.86 0.56 9.79
N PHE A 46 -27.78 1.18 9.29
CA PHE A 46 -26.40 0.78 9.62
C PHE A 46 -25.82 1.57 10.79
N ILE A 47 -26.07 2.88 10.84
CA ILE A 47 -25.62 3.82 11.88
C ILE A 47 -26.71 4.86 12.16
N PRO A 48 -26.68 5.62 13.28
CA PRO A 48 -27.64 6.68 13.54
C PRO A 48 -27.39 7.92 12.67
N VAL A 49 -27.59 7.80 11.35
CA VAL A 49 -27.32 8.82 10.34
C VAL A 49 -28.05 10.15 10.60
N ASN A 50 -29.25 10.08 11.20
CA ASN A 50 -30.10 11.24 11.42
C ASN A 50 -29.50 12.25 12.40
N SER A 51 -28.49 11.87 13.20
CA SER A 51 -27.75 12.78 14.08
C SER A 51 -26.52 13.42 13.42
N CYS A 52 -26.14 13.02 12.20
CA CYS A 52 -24.97 13.58 11.53
C CYS A 52 -25.29 14.94 10.92
N SER A 53 -24.45 15.95 11.15
CA SER A 53 -24.60 17.26 10.49
C SER A 53 -24.00 17.26 9.08
N ASP A 54 -22.88 16.58 8.87
CA ASP A 54 -22.15 16.55 7.62
C ASP A 54 -21.58 15.15 7.27
N ALA A 55 -20.81 15.08 6.18
CA ALA A 55 -20.13 13.85 5.76
C ALA A 55 -19.04 13.39 6.75
N MET A 56 -18.39 14.31 7.47
CA MET A 56 -17.36 13.97 8.45
C MET A 56 -17.95 13.29 9.68
N ASP A 57 -19.13 13.69 10.13
CA ASP A 57 -19.86 13.00 11.20
C ASP A 57 -20.21 11.56 10.78
N ILE A 58 -20.63 11.35 9.54
CA ILE A 58 -20.87 10.01 8.99
C ILE A 58 -19.59 9.17 9.03
N VAL A 59 -18.46 9.71 8.55
CA VAL A 59 -17.16 9.01 8.60
C VAL A 59 -16.80 8.60 10.03
N ARG A 60 -16.91 9.54 10.98
CA ARG A 60 -16.58 9.29 12.39
C ARG A 60 -17.45 8.20 12.98
N LEU A 61 -18.75 8.21 12.71
CA LEU A 61 -19.65 7.15 13.18
C LEU A 61 -19.31 5.80 12.57
N LEU A 62 -19.04 5.73 11.26
CA LEU A 62 -18.66 4.48 10.60
C LEU A 62 -17.35 3.92 11.17
N GLU A 63 -16.40 4.79 11.49
CA GLU A 63 -15.11 4.39 12.07
C GLU A 63 -15.28 3.92 13.53
N ASN A 64 -16.06 4.66 14.33
CA ASN A 64 -16.36 4.27 15.71
C ASN A 64 -17.14 2.96 15.81
N ASP A 65 -18.03 2.69 14.84
CA ASP A 65 -18.77 1.43 14.71
C ASP A 65 -17.92 0.29 14.10
N GLY A 66 -16.65 0.55 13.78
CA GLY A 66 -15.73 -0.44 13.22
C GLY A 66 -16.05 -0.88 11.79
N ARG A 67 -16.95 -0.19 11.08
CA ARG A 67 -17.32 -0.50 9.69
C ARG A 67 -16.25 -0.10 8.70
N ILE A 68 -15.47 0.93 9.05
CA ILE A 68 -14.34 1.41 8.27
C ILE A 68 -13.13 1.58 9.17
N SER A 69 -11.95 1.39 8.58
CA SER A 69 -10.67 1.70 9.20
C SER A 69 -9.63 1.92 8.11
N TRP A 70 -8.42 2.33 8.50
CA TRP A 70 -7.31 2.36 7.55
C TRP A 70 -7.00 0.97 6.95
N GLU A 71 -7.32 -0.11 7.68
CA GLU A 71 -7.19 -1.51 7.20
C GLU A 71 -8.37 -1.94 6.31
N ASN A 72 -9.55 -1.36 6.48
CA ASN A 72 -10.75 -1.77 5.75
C ASN A 72 -11.56 -0.58 5.22
N VAL A 73 -11.42 -0.33 3.91
CA VAL A 73 -12.18 0.70 3.19
C VAL A 73 -13.30 0.11 2.30
N LYS A 74 -13.59 -1.19 2.40
CA LYS A 74 -14.55 -1.87 1.51
C LYS A 74 -15.96 -1.33 1.67
N PHE A 75 -16.38 -1.11 2.92
CA PHE A 75 -17.72 -0.62 3.22
C PHE A 75 -17.96 0.76 2.61
N ILE A 76 -17.03 1.70 2.83
CA ILE A 76 -17.16 3.06 2.28
C ILE A 76 -17.03 3.06 0.75
N LYS A 77 -16.17 2.22 0.15
CA LYS A 77 -16.13 2.05 -1.32
C LYS A 77 -17.48 1.64 -1.88
N LYS A 78 -18.14 0.64 -1.27
CA LYS A 78 -19.48 0.19 -1.69
C LYS A 78 -20.55 1.28 -1.52
N ALA A 79 -20.47 2.07 -0.45
CA ALA A 79 -21.36 3.21 -0.25
C ALA A 79 -21.17 4.27 -1.35
N MET A 80 -19.92 4.62 -1.68
CA MET A 80 -19.59 5.58 -2.75
C MET A 80 -20.03 5.08 -4.13
N GLU A 81 -19.84 3.80 -4.41
CA GLU A 81 -20.31 3.16 -5.64
C GLU A 81 -21.84 3.25 -5.76
N SER A 82 -22.56 3.03 -4.67
CA SER A 82 -24.03 3.06 -4.62
C SER A 82 -24.60 4.46 -4.91
N ILE A 83 -23.89 5.51 -4.54
CA ILE A 83 -24.23 6.91 -4.86
C ILE A 83 -23.53 7.42 -6.14
N ARG A 84 -22.97 6.50 -6.95
CA ARG A 84 -22.32 6.78 -8.25
C ARG A 84 -21.09 7.70 -8.19
N ARG A 85 -20.43 7.81 -7.03
CA ARG A 85 -19.18 8.57 -6.85
C ARG A 85 -17.94 7.75 -7.19
N GLN A 86 -17.83 7.40 -8.48
CA GLN A 86 -16.74 6.57 -9.01
C GLN A 86 -15.37 7.24 -8.92
N ASP A 87 -15.32 8.58 -8.91
CA ASP A 87 -14.12 9.36 -8.65
C ASP A 87 -13.55 9.07 -7.24
N ILE A 88 -14.41 9.03 -6.22
CA ILE A 88 -14.02 8.70 -4.85
C ILE A 88 -13.65 7.20 -4.74
N VAL A 89 -14.40 6.31 -5.39
CA VAL A 89 -14.06 4.86 -5.43
C VAL A 89 -12.67 4.63 -6.01
N LYS A 90 -12.29 5.36 -7.08
CA LYS A 90 -10.94 5.30 -7.66
C LYS A 90 -9.88 5.75 -6.66
N GLU A 91 -10.08 6.87 -5.97
CA GLU A 91 -9.13 7.36 -4.97
C GLU A 91 -8.96 6.42 -3.77
N LEU A 92 -10.06 5.83 -3.28
CA LEU A 92 -10.02 4.82 -2.23
C LEU A 92 -9.34 3.53 -2.68
N THR A 93 -9.47 3.18 -3.96
CA THR A 93 -8.79 2.01 -4.54
C THR A 93 -7.29 2.23 -4.67
N LYS A 94 -6.85 3.41 -5.12
CA LYS A 94 -5.41 3.78 -5.10
C LYS A 94 -4.84 3.73 -3.69
N PHE A 95 -5.57 4.26 -2.71
CA PHE A 95 -5.17 4.17 -1.30
C PHE A 95 -5.02 2.71 -0.84
N GLU A 96 -5.98 1.84 -1.15
CA GLU A 96 -5.94 0.43 -0.80
C GLU A 96 -4.74 -0.30 -1.45
N ILE A 97 -4.47 -0.05 -2.73
CA ILE A 97 -3.32 -0.60 -3.45
C ILE A 97 -2.01 -0.14 -2.81
N LYS A 98 -1.82 1.19 -2.66
CA LYS A 98 -0.61 1.75 -2.05
C LYS A 98 -0.37 1.18 -0.66
N ARG A 99 -1.40 1.17 0.19
CA ARG A 99 -1.33 0.59 1.54
C ARG A 99 -0.89 -0.88 1.48
N ASN A 100 -1.49 -1.69 0.60
CA ASN A 100 -1.15 -3.11 0.49
C ASN A 100 0.28 -3.32 -0.01
N LEU A 101 0.76 -2.52 -0.98
CA LEU A 101 2.14 -2.56 -1.46
C LEU A 101 3.13 -2.16 -0.37
N THR A 102 2.87 -1.09 0.38
CA THR A 102 3.72 -0.67 1.50
C THR A 102 3.82 -1.75 2.56
N LEU A 103 2.69 -2.38 2.94
CA LEU A 103 2.70 -3.50 3.86
C LEU A 103 3.49 -4.68 3.30
N LEU A 104 3.26 -5.06 2.04
CA LEU A 104 3.97 -6.17 1.40
C LEU A 104 5.49 -5.97 1.42
N LEU A 105 5.97 -4.76 1.09
CA LEU A 105 7.39 -4.42 1.10
C LEU A 105 7.96 -4.48 2.52
N ASP A 106 7.25 -3.93 3.51
CA ASP A 106 7.65 -4.04 4.93
C ASP A 106 7.76 -5.50 5.39
N PHE A 107 6.78 -6.33 5.05
CA PHE A 107 6.81 -7.77 5.35
C PHE A 107 7.94 -8.49 4.61
N TYR A 108 8.19 -8.15 3.35
CA TYR A 108 9.29 -8.72 2.56
C TYR A 108 10.64 -8.39 3.19
N THR A 109 10.92 -7.12 3.44
CA THR A 109 12.17 -6.67 4.04
C THR A 109 12.41 -7.31 5.40
N LYS A 110 11.39 -7.37 6.25
CA LYS A 110 11.49 -8.07 7.54
C LYS A 110 11.77 -9.55 7.40
N ASN A 111 11.12 -10.24 6.46
CA ASN A 111 11.38 -11.65 6.18
C ASN A 111 12.82 -11.89 5.72
N VAL A 112 13.35 -11.04 4.83
CA VAL A 112 14.75 -11.12 4.36
C VAL A 112 15.73 -10.94 5.53
N ASN A 113 15.45 -10.00 6.43
CA ASN A 113 16.31 -9.70 7.57
C ASN A 113 16.10 -10.64 8.78
N GLY A 114 15.22 -11.65 8.68
CA GLY A 114 14.90 -12.54 9.80
C GLY A 114 14.17 -11.85 10.96
N LEU A 115 13.51 -10.72 10.69
CA LEU A 115 12.73 -9.95 11.66
C LEU A 115 11.27 -10.38 11.64
N ASP A 116 10.61 -10.39 12.81
CA ASP A 116 9.19 -10.68 12.88
C ASP A 116 8.35 -9.41 12.61
N SER A 117 7.41 -9.50 11.67
CA SER A 117 6.41 -8.46 11.46
C SER A 117 5.27 -8.61 12.46
N ASN A 118 4.84 -7.50 13.08
CA ASN A 118 3.79 -7.48 14.11
C ASN A 118 2.48 -6.83 13.65
N PHE A 119 2.23 -6.75 12.35
CA PHE A 119 1.22 -5.83 11.81
C PHE A 119 0.02 -6.47 11.10
N CYS A 120 -1.13 -5.80 11.30
CA CYS A 120 -2.46 -5.94 10.66
C CYS A 120 -3.22 -7.26 10.83
N GLU A 121 -4.55 -7.21 10.69
CA GLU A 121 -5.42 -8.39 10.75
C GLU A 121 -5.12 -9.41 9.64
N ASN A 122 -4.65 -8.93 8.48
CA ASN A 122 -4.24 -9.75 7.33
C ASN A 122 -2.77 -10.22 7.40
N LYS A 123 -2.13 -10.18 8.58
CA LYS A 123 -0.73 -10.59 8.81
C LYS A 123 -0.37 -11.91 8.14
N LEU A 124 -1.23 -12.92 8.25
CA LEU A 124 -0.97 -14.26 7.72
C LEU A 124 -0.88 -14.26 6.19
N GLY A 125 -1.79 -13.53 5.53
CA GLY A 125 -1.81 -13.41 4.06
C GLY A 125 -0.58 -12.66 3.54
N MET A 126 -0.28 -11.49 4.11
CA MET A 126 0.88 -10.69 3.70
C MET A 126 2.20 -11.41 3.97
N LYS A 127 2.35 -12.06 5.14
CA LYS A 127 3.52 -12.88 5.45
C LYS A 127 3.69 -14.02 4.44
N MET A 128 2.60 -14.71 4.10
CA MET A 128 2.64 -15.81 3.12
C MET A 128 3.06 -15.32 1.73
N ILE A 129 2.52 -14.19 1.26
CA ILE A 129 2.90 -13.61 -0.05
C ILE A 129 4.37 -13.20 -0.02
N ALA A 130 4.80 -12.45 0.99
CA ALA A 130 6.18 -12.02 1.14
C ALA A 130 7.17 -13.21 1.16
N SER A 131 6.85 -14.28 1.90
CA SER A 131 7.68 -15.49 1.92
C SER A 131 7.70 -16.22 0.58
N ARG A 132 6.62 -16.18 -0.21
CA ARG A 132 6.62 -16.75 -1.58
C ARG A 132 7.51 -15.93 -2.51
N LEU A 133 7.42 -14.60 -2.45
CA LEU A 133 8.25 -13.70 -3.23
C LEU A 133 9.74 -13.89 -2.91
N GLN A 134 10.08 -14.03 -1.62
CA GLN A 134 11.44 -14.32 -1.20
C GLN A 134 11.96 -15.64 -1.80
N LYS A 135 11.15 -16.71 -1.77
CA LYS A 135 11.54 -18.00 -2.38
C LYS A 135 11.77 -17.92 -3.89
N ILE A 136 10.96 -17.12 -4.60
CA ILE A 136 11.16 -16.85 -6.02
C ILE A 136 12.52 -16.18 -6.21
N MET A 137 12.82 -15.17 -5.41
CA MET A 137 14.10 -14.47 -5.44
C MET A 137 15.28 -15.39 -5.10
N ASP A 138 15.18 -16.23 -4.06
CA ASP A 138 16.23 -17.19 -3.67
C ASP A 138 16.55 -18.16 -4.82
N THR A 139 15.51 -18.66 -5.50
CA THR A 139 15.66 -19.56 -6.66
C THR A 139 16.26 -18.81 -7.86
N ALA A 140 15.83 -17.57 -8.09
CA ALA A 140 16.33 -16.73 -9.18
C ALA A 140 17.75 -16.21 -8.91
N ARG A 141 18.20 -16.13 -7.66
CA ARG A 141 19.55 -15.64 -7.29
C ARG A 141 20.66 -16.55 -7.81
N GLU A 142 20.33 -17.81 -8.12
CA GLU A 142 21.25 -18.77 -8.76
C GLU A 142 21.27 -18.65 -10.30
N SER A 143 20.19 -18.15 -10.93
CA SER A 143 20.02 -18.10 -12.40
C SER A 143 20.11 -16.70 -13.02
N VAL A 144 19.71 -15.68 -12.27
CA VAL A 144 19.75 -14.26 -12.64
C VAL A 144 21.02 -13.68 -12.05
N ASN A 145 21.78 -12.93 -12.84
CA ASN A 145 23.00 -12.26 -12.39
C ASN A 145 22.64 -11.03 -11.51
N VAL A 146 21.93 -11.28 -10.40
CA VAL A 146 21.48 -10.31 -9.39
C VAL A 146 22.65 -9.47 -8.89
N ARG A 147 23.87 -9.99 -8.95
CA ARG A 147 25.11 -9.27 -8.63
C ARG A 147 25.30 -7.97 -9.44
N ASN A 148 24.75 -7.87 -10.66
CA ASN A 148 24.73 -6.63 -11.46
C ASN A 148 23.61 -5.65 -11.05
N ILE A 149 22.53 -6.16 -10.46
CA ILE A 149 21.48 -5.34 -9.86
C ILE A 149 22.01 -4.77 -8.55
N SER A 150 22.62 -5.59 -7.69
CA SER A 150 23.28 -5.16 -6.45
C SER A 150 24.31 -4.06 -6.68
N SER A 151 25.15 -4.11 -7.71
CA SER A 151 26.10 -3.02 -8.00
C SER A 151 25.43 -1.72 -8.45
N THR A 152 24.28 -1.81 -9.13
CA THR A 152 23.46 -0.64 -9.52
C THR A 152 22.77 -0.05 -8.29
N VAL A 153 22.25 -0.91 -7.40
CA VAL A 153 21.61 -0.58 -6.12
C VAL A 153 22.61 0.04 -5.13
N GLU A 154 23.82 -0.49 -5.04
CA GLU A 154 24.91 0.03 -4.20
C GLU A 154 25.39 1.42 -4.68
N SER A 155 25.33 1.68 -6.00
CA SER A 155 25.73 2.97 -6.59
C SER A 155 24.65 4.05 -6.54
N SER A 156 23.37 3.67 -6.43
CA SER A 156 22.23 4.59 -6.51
C SER A 156 21.40 4.52 -5.24
N ARG A 157 21.62 5.48 -4.34
CA ARG A 157 20.74 5.77 -3.18
C ARG A 157 19.33 6.24 -3.59
N ASP A 158 19.01 6.24 -4.88
CA ASP A 158 17.76 6.71 -5.46
C ASP A 158 16.96 5.50 -5.98
N LEU A 159 16.00 5.05 -5.16
CA LEU A 159 15.10 3.93 -5.44
C LEU A 159 14.31 4.13 -6.73
N LYS A 160 13.95 5.38 -7.06
CA LYS A 160 13.24 5.71 -8.29
C LYS A 160 14.13 5.47 -9.51
N LYS A 161 15.40 5.88 -9.47
CA LYS A 161 16.35 5.60 -10.55
C LYS A 161 16.57 4.10 -10.76
N VAL A 162 16.68 3.33 -9.68
CA VAL A 162 16.87 1.89 -9.80
C VAL A 162 15.66 1.22 -10.44
N LEU A 163 14.44 1.59 -10.03
CA LEU A 163 13.22 1.07 -10.65
C LEU A 163 13.14 1.43 -12.14
N MET A 164 13.45 2.69 -12.52
CA MET A 164 13.48 3.07 -13.93
C MET A 164 14.56 2.32 -14.73
N THR A 165 15.77 2.12 -14.20
CA THR A 165 16.83 1.36 -14.90
C THR A 165 16.48 -0.12 -15.07
N ILE A 166 15.68 -0.68 -14.17
CA ILE A 166 15.17 -2.05 -14.30
C ILE A 166 14.10 -2.11 -15.38
N GLU A 167 13.21 -1.12 -15.44
CA GLU A 167 12.20 -0.99 -16.50
C GLU A 167 12.84 -0.80 -17.89
N GLU A 168 13.85 0.06 -18.02
CA GLU A 168 14.61 0.26 -19.27
C GLU A 168 15.24 -1.04 -19.79
N LYS A 169 15.50 -2.02 -18.91
CA LYS A 169 16.00 -3.35 -19.28
C LYS A 169 14.88 -4.35 -19.59
N LEU A 170 13.65 -4.08 -19.17
CA LEU A 170 12.45 -4.86 -19.46
C LEU A 170 11.73 -4.36 -20.73
N ASP A 171 12.04 -3.13 -21.17
CA ASP A 171 11.51 -2.44 -22.36
C ASP A 171 11.81 -3.09 -23.74
N GLU A 172 12.25 -4.36 -23.79
CA GLU A 172 12.27 -5.11 -25.05
C GLU A 172 10.85 -5.54 -25.49
N GLU A 173 9.87 -5.56 -24.57
CA GLU A 173 8.45 -5.80 -24.89
C GLU A 173 7.57 -4.55 -24.66
N PRO A 174 6.57 -4.30 -25.53
CA PRO A 174 5.80 -3.04 -25.56
C PRO A 174 4.81 -2.85 -24.41
N SER A 175 4.71 -3.78 -23.46
CA SER A 175 3.83 -3.67 -22.29
C SER A 175 4.39 -4.40 -21.10
N LEU A 176 4.45 -3.74 -19.94
CA LEU A 176 4.76 -4.36 -18.66
C LEU A 176 3.83 -5.57 -18.43
N SER A 177 4.37 -6.75 -18.13
CA SER A 177 3.55 -7.92 -17.77
C SER A 177 3.37 -8.00 -16.25
N TRP A 178 2.43 -8.85 -15.79
CA TRP A 178 2.30 -9.14 -14.36
C TRP A 178 3.54 -9.83 -13.77
N ASN A 179 4.31 -10.56 -14.59
CA ASN A 179 5.57 -11.15 -14.18
C ASN A 179 6.63 -10.06 -13.97
N ASP A 180 6.70 -9.09 -14.87
CA ASP A 180 7.63 -7.95 -14.77
C ASP A 180 7.29 -7.08 -13.56
N PHE A 181 6.01 -6.82 -13.32
CA PHE A 181 5.55 -6.14 -12.12
C PHE A 181 5.92 -6.89 -10.85
N THR A 182 5.76 -8.21 -10.83
CA THR A 182 6.17 -9.04 -9.69
C THR A 182 7.66 -8.92 -9.43
N MET A 183 8.48 -8.90 -10.48
CA MET A 183 9.92 -8.65 -10.38
C MET A 183 10.23 -7.26 -9.83
N LEU A 184 9.53 -6.21 -10.27
CA LEU A 184 9.69 -4.86 -9.72
C LEU A 184 9.39 -4.80 -8.22
N VAL A 185 8.34 -5.48 -7.76
CA VAL A 185 8.01 -5.58 -6.32
C VAL A 185 9.11 -6.29 -5.54
N ILE A 186 9.63 -7.42 -6.05
CA ILE A 186 10.75 -8.15 -5.44
C ILE A 186 12.00 -7.26 -5.35
N LEU A 187 12.35 -6.61 -6.45
CA LEU A 187 13.54 -5.76 -6.55
C LEU A 187 13.45 -4.55 -5.62
N ALA A 188 12.28 -3.90 -5.54
CA ALA A 188 12.03 -2.86 -4.54
C ALA A 188 12.25 -3.39 -3.11
N GLY A 189 11.73 -4.59 -2.81
CA GLY A 189 11.91 -5.23 -1.50
C GLY A 189 13.37 -5.52 -1.15
N GLU A 190 14.18 -5.99 -2.11
CA GLU A 190 15.62 -6.23 -1.94
C GLU A 190 16.40 -4.92 -1.68
N ILE A 191 16.10 -3.87 -2.44
CA ILE A 191 16.74 -2.55 -2.26
C ILE A 191 16.47 -2.01 -0.86
N ILE A 192 15.21 -2.08 -0.44
CA ILE A 192 14.79 -1.62 0.89
C ILE A 192 15.45 -2.49 1.97
N ALA A 193 15.56 -3.81 1.76
CA ALA A 193 16.24 -4.70 2.70
C ALA A 193 17.73 -4.34 2.86
N ILE A 194 18.44 -4.08 1.76
CA ILE A 194 19.84 -3.63 1.78
C ILE A 194 19.97 -2.29 2.52
N ALA A 195 19.11 -1.31 2.20
CA ALA A 195 19.13 -0.01 2.85
C ALA A 195 18.82 -0.10 4.36
N SER A 196 17.94 -1.03 4.75
CA SER A 196 17.53 -1.23 6.15
C SER A 196 18.57 -1.91 7.05
N ALA A 197 19.60 -2.52 6.46
CA ALA A 197 20.71 -3.12 7.20
C ALA A 197 21.71 -2.06 7.70
N ASP A 198 21.62 -0.81 7.22
CA ASP A 198 22.36 0.34 7.72
C ASP A 198 21.65 0.92 8.96
N GLU A 199 22.29 0.84 10.13
CA GLU A 199 21.70 1.23 11.43
C GLU A 199 21.27 2.70 11.48
N GLU A 200 21.87 3.58 10.66
CA GLU A 200 21.49 4.99 10.57
C GLU A 200 20.14 5.22 9.86
N GLN A 201 19.62 4.24 9.12
CA GLN A 201 18.43 4.39 8.25
C GLN A 201 17.20 3.61 8.74
N GLN A 202 17.25 3.02 9.93
CA GLN A 202 16.14 2.21 10.43
C GLN A 202 14.83 3.02 10.62
N GLU A 203 14.91 4.32 10.91
CA GLU A 203 13.72 5.20 11.01
C GLU A 203 13.10 5.56 9.66
N SER A 204 13.82 5.41 8.53
CA SER A 204 13.35 5.75 7.18
C SER A 204 12.76 4.57 6.39
N LEU A 205 12.78 3.34 6.95
CA LEU A 205 12.30 2.13 6.27
C LEU A 205 10.90 2.30 5.69
N LEU A 206 9.98 2.86 6.47
CA LEU A 206 8.60 3.02 6.02
C LEU A 206 8.47 4.10 4.95
N GLU A 207 9.26 5.17 5.03
CA GLU A 207 9.29 6.20 3.99
C GLU A 207 9.78 5.60 2.66
N LEU A 208 10.80 4.72 2.71
CA LEU A 208 11.25 3.95 1.56
C LEU A 208 10.16 3.02 1.03
N CYS A 209 9.49 2.24 1.89
CA CYS A 209 8.36 1.38 1.48
C CYS A 209 7.19 2.19 0.89
N THR A 210 6.92 3.38 1.42
CA THR A 210 5.84 4.26 0.95
C THR A 210 6.18 4.86 -0.40
N THR A 211 7.42 5.32 -0.57
CA THR A 211 7.94 5.87 -1.84
C THR A 211 7.95 4.81 -2.94
N ALA A 212 8.42 3.60 -2.62
CA ALA A 212 8.38 2.46 -3.53
C ALA A 212 6.93 2.09 -3.90
N ALA A 213 6.03 2.08 -2.92
CA ALA A 213 4.62 1.79 -3.16
C ALA A 213 3.94 2.86 -4.03
N ASP A 214 4.33 4.14 -3.94
CA ASP A 214 3.83 5.19 -4.83
C ASP A 214 4.20 4.93 -6.29
N GLU A 215 5.48 4.65 -6.54
CA GLU A 215 5.97 4.35 -7.89
C GLU A 215 5.31 3.08 -8.44
N LEU A 216 5.30 1.99 -7.67
CA LEU A 216 4.65 0.73 -8.04
C LEU A 216 3.14 0.89 -8.25
N CYS A 217 2.46 1.71 -7.44
CA CYS A 217 1.03 1.96 -7.63
C CYS A 217 0.75 2.70 -8.95
N SER A 218 1.64 3.61 -9.37
CA SER A 218 1.52 4.25 -10.69
C SER A 218 1.61 3.19 -11.80
N ARG A 219 2.62 2.32 -11.75
CA ARG A 219 2.82 1.26 -12.75
C ARG A 219 1.69 0.24 -12.77
N MET A 220 1.14 -0.10 -11.61
CA MET A 220 -0.02 -0.98 -11.53
C MET A 220 -1.27 -0.37 -12.18
N ASN A 221 -1.42 0.96 -12.16
CA ASN A 221 -2.53 1.60 -12.88
C ASN A 221 -2.32 1.54 -14.40
N ASP A 222 -1.08 1.61 -14.88
CA ASP A 222 -0.72 1.55 -16.30
C ASP A 222 -0.93 0.13 -16.90
N LEU A 223 -0.77 -0.92 -16.08
CA LEU A 223 -1.10 -2.32 -16.42
C LEU A 223 -2.60 -2.57 -16.68
N GLY A 224 -3.46 -1.62 -16.32
CA GLY A 224 -4.91 -1.79 -16.33
C GLY A 224 -5.45 -2.39 -15.04
N THR A 225 -6.77 -2.28 -14.86
CA THR A 225 -7.45 -2.73 -13.63
C THR A 225 -7.59 -4.24 -13.60
N TRP A 226 -7.34 -4.84 -12.42
CA TRP A 226 -7.71 -6.20 -12.03
C TRP A 226 -9.23 -6.51 -12.13
N VAL A 227 -10.03 -5.57 -12.63
CA VAL A 227 -11.50 -5.64 -12.69
C VAL A 227 -11.90 -6.25 -14.03
N ARG A 228 -11.70 -7.57 -14.15
CA ARG A 228 -12.51 -8.51 -14.95
C ARG A 228 -11.98 -9.94 -14.79
N LEU A 229 -12.30 -10.54 -13.65
CA LEU A 229 -12.66 -11.96 -13.54
C LEU A 229 -13.88 -12.06 -12.62
#